data_AF-A0A520W0Q4-F1
#
_entry.id   AF-A0A520W0Q4-F1
#
_cell.length_a   1.000
_cell.length_b   1.000
_cell.length_c   1.000
_cell.angle_alpha   90.00
_cell.angle_beta   90.00
_cell.angle_gamma   90.00
#
_symmetry.space_group_name_H-M   'P 1'
#
loop_
_entity.id
_entity.type
_entity.pdbx_description
1 polymer ?
#
loop_
_entity_poly.entity_id
_entity_poly.type
_entity_poly.pdbx_seq_one_letter_code
_entity_poly.pdbx_strand_id
1 'polypeptide(L)'
;MKKFYYILPIIFFSFLLAQDEDEDVNLDDLWDTTVWEEIEEINEVEGEVEQVVTVAGVRGAEAEDEALHHLYYRKSMKGPNKMELQSALGKLMKTLSRLEKKDKNHAKIPEVRHYMIQIYRKLGDETTARAKEKELIAIAPESKWAKAYAPK
;
A
#
# COMPACT_ATOMS: atom_id res chain seq x y z
N MET A 1 -40.83 23.11 -36.74
CA MET A 1 -39.73 23.25 -35.75
C MET A 1 -40.23 23.46 -34.31
N LYS A 2 -41.38 22.93 -33.89
CA LYS A 2 -41.88 23.09 -32.50
C LYS A 2 -41.57 21.91 -31.56
N LYS A 3 -41.24 20.73 -32.12
CA LYS A 3 -40.93 19.52 -31.34
C LYS A 3 -39.55 19.58 -30.66
N PHE A 4 -38.61 20.37 -31.20
CA PHE A 4 -37.27 20.54 -30.63
C PHE A 4 -37.27 21.32 -29.30
N TYR A 5 -38.22 22.23 -29.08
CA TYR A 5 -38.32 22.99 -27.84
C TYR A 5 -38.72 22.15 -26.63
N TYR A 6 -39.31 20.96 -26.84
CA TYR A 6 -39.60 20.02 -25.76
C TYR A 6 -38.46 19.05 -25.48
N ILE A 7 -37.61 18.78 -26.49
CA ILE A 7 -36.48 17.85 -26.36
C ILE A 7 -35.32 18.51 -25.60
N LEU A 8 -35.09 19.81 -25.82
CA LEU A 8 -34.01 20.57 -25.20
C LEU A 8 -34.08 20.63 -23.65
N PRO A 9 -35.24 20.87 -23.00
CA PRO A 9 -35.34 20.82 -21.54
C PRO A 9 -35.21 19.40 -20.99
N ILE A 10 -35.65 18.36 -21.73
CA ILE A 10 -35.51 16.96 -21.31
C ILE A 10 -34.04 16.55 -21.28
N ILE A 11 -33.27 16.93 -22.31
CA ILE A 11 -31.82 16.67 -22.37
C ILE A 11 -31.08 17.42 -21.26
N PHE A 12 -31.49 18.66 -20.98
CA PHE A 12 -30.89 19.45 -19.90
C PHE A 12 -31.18 18.88 -18.51
N PHE A 13 -32.38 18.33 -18.31
CA PHE A 13 -32.76 17.68 -17.05
C PHE A 13 -32.02 16.34 -16.84
N SER A 14 -31.79 15.57 -17.90
CA SER A 14 -30.96 14.36 -17.82
C SER A 14 -29.48 14.67 -17.53
N PHE A 15 -28.96 15.81 -17.97
CA PHE A 15 -27.58 16.23 -17.65
C PHE A 15 -27.42 16.67 -16.19
N LEU A 16 -28.50 17.18 -15.56
CA LEU A 16 -28.53 17.49 -14.13
C LEU A 16 -28.62 16.22 -13.27
N LEU A 17 -29.41 15.22 -13.68
CA LEU A 17 -29.47 13.92 -12.99
C LEU A 17 -28.21 13.06 -13.16
N ALA A 18 -27.43 13.29 -14.21
CA ALA A 18 -26.13 12.63 -14.41
C ALA A 18 -24.99 13.29 -13.60
N GLN A 19 -25.27 14.38 -12.88
CA GLN A 19 -24.37 14.95 -11.87
C GLN A 19 -24.78 14.51 -10.46
N ASP A 20 -25.28 13.28 -10.30
CA ASP A 20 -25.10 12.65 -9.00
C ASP A 20 -23.59 12.61 -8.79
N GLU A 21 -23.16 13.37 -7.79
CA GLU A 21 -21.81 13.37 -7.27
C GLU A 21 -21.39 11.90 -7.16
N ASP A 22 -20.13 11.61 -7.50
CA ASP A 22 -19.48 10.41 -7.05
C ASP A 22 -19.59 10.43 -5.52
N GLU A 23 -20.72 9.96 -4.97
CA GLU A 23 -20.83 9.57 -3.57
C GLU A 23 -19.75 8.50 -3.49
N ASP A 24 -18.58 8.91 -3.02
CA ASP A 24 -17.49 8.04 -2.61
C ASP A 24 -18.10 7.18 -1.52
N VAL A 25 -18.80 6.12 -1.94
CA VAL A 25 -19.43 5.14 -1.07
C VAL A 25 -18.28 4.63 -0.23
N ASN A 26 -18.24 5.07 1.02
CA ASN A 26 -17.15 4.74 1.91
C ASN A 26 -17.26 3.24 2.21
N LEU A 27 -16.53 2.46 1.41
CA LEU A 27 -16.60 1.01 1.43
C LEU A 27 -16.24 0.48 2.83
N ASP A 28 -15.36 1.18 3.57
CA ASP A 28 -15.04 0.85 4.96
C ASP A 28 -16.25 1.01 5.89
N ASP A 29 -17.09 2.04 5.72
CA ASP A 29 -18.29 2.24 6.56
C ASP A 29 -19.35 1.15 6.32
N LEU A 30 -19.40 0.57 5.12
CA LEU A 30 -20.29 -0.55 4.81
C LEU A 30 -19.89 -1.83 5.55
N TRP A 31 -18.58 -2.07 5.73
CA TRP A 31 -18.09 -3.24 6.48
C TRP A 31 -18.38 -3.13 7.97
N ASP A 32 -18.36 -1.92 8.53
CA ASP A 32 -18.65 -1.70 9.95
C ASP A 32 -20.16 -1.73 10.29
N THR A 33 -21.03 -1.53 9.30
CA THR A 33 -22.50 -1.52 9.47
C THR A 33 -23.20 -2.79 9.02
N THR A 34 -22.54 -3.66 8.27
CA THR A 34 -23.14 -4.91 7.77
C THR A 34 -23.20 -5.97 8.87
N VAL A 35 -24.42 -6.43 9.19
CA VAL A 35 -24.67 -7.55 10.10
C VAL A 35 -24.70 -8.84 9.29
N TRP A 36 -23.81 -9.78 9.61
CA TRP A 36 -23.78 -11.12 8.99
C TRP A 36 -24.69 -12.06 9.77
N GLU A 37 -25.71 -12.60 9.10
CA GLU A 37 -26.52 -13.70 9.64
C GLU A 37 -25.91 -15.04 9.22
N GLU A 38 -25.75 -15.95 10.18
CA GLU A 38 -25.26 -17.31 9.93
C GLU A 38 -26.39 -18.13 9.28
N ILE A 39 -26.10 -18.73 8.11
CA ILE A 39 -27.06 -19.56 7.40
C ILE A 39 -27.10 -20.92 8.09
N GLU A 40 -28.13 -21.18 8.91
CA GLU A 40 -28.29 -22.44 9.66
C GLU A 40 -28.69 -23.64 8.78
N GLU A 41 -29.32 -23.42 7.62
CA GLU A 41 -29.80 -24.53 6.77
C GLU A 41 -29.75 -24.17 5.27
N ILE A 42 -28.95 -24.93 4.51
CA ILE A 42 -28.89 -24.82 3.05
C ILE A 42 -29.95 -25.76 2.46
N ASN A 43 -31.06 -25.21 1.98
CA ASN A 43 -32.01 -25.98 1.19
C ASN A 43 -31.42 -26.23 -0.21
N GLU A 44 -31.07 -27.49 -0.48
CA GLU A 44 -30.55 -27.94 -1.77
C GLU A 44 -31.71 -28.06 -2.77
N VAL A 45 -32.00 -26.96 -3.48
CA VAL A 45 -32.96 -26.96 -4.58
C VAL A 45 -32.19 -27.32 -5.86
N GLU A 46 -32.20 -28.60 -6.21
CA GLU A 46 -31.71 -29.10 -7.51
C GLU A 46 -32.65 -28.63 -8.63
N GLY A 47 -32.39 -27.45 -9.19
CA GLY A 47 -32.95 -27.03 -10.47
C GLY A 47 -32.07 -27.54 -11.61
N GLU A 48 -32.67 -28.19 -12.61
CA GLU A 48 -31.98 -28.51 -13.87
C GLU A 48 -31.57 -27.20 -14.56
N VAL A 49 -30.29 -26.83 -14.47
CA VAL A 49 -29.76 -25.62 -15.09
C VAL A 49 -29.44 -25.95 -16.55
N GLU A 50 -30.32 -25.56 -17.47
CA GLU A 50 -30.04 -25.66 -18.90
C GLU A 50 -28.91 -24.67 -19.25
N GLN A 51 -27.72 -25.21 -19.55
CA GLN A 51 -26.53 -24.41 -19.77
C GLN A 51 -26.57 -23.73 -21.14
N VAL A 52 -27.16 -22.54 -21.21
CA VAL A 52 -27.17 -21.73 -22.44
C VAL A 52 -25.82 -21.01 -22.57
N VAL A 53 -24.85 -21.66 -23.20
CA VAL A 53 -23.55 -21.04 -23.53
C VAL A 53 -23.66 -20.29 -24.86
N THR A 54 -24.43 -19.20 -24.90
CA THR A 54 -24.34 -18.25 -26.01
C THR A 54 -23.23 -17.25 -25.68
N VAL A 55 -22.04 -17.50 -26.23
CA VAL A 55 -20.87 -16.62 -26.07
C VAL A 55 -21.15 -15.29 -26.76
N ALA A 56 -21.66 -14.32 -26.02
CA ALA A 56 -21.79 -12.94 -26.45
C ALA A 56 -20.40 -12.26 -26.40
N GLY A 57 -19.66 -12.40 -27.51
CA GLY A 57 -18.69 -11.42 -28.02
C GLY A 57 -17.52 -11.01 -27.14
N VAL A 58 -16.32 -11.53 -27.48
CA VAL A 58 -14.98 -10.88 -27.56
C VAL A 58 -14.47 -9.91 -26.46
N ARG A 59 -15.23 -9.55 -25.43
CA ARG A 59 -14.83 -8.57 -24.40
C ARG A 59 -13.98 -9.16 -23.26
N GLY A 60 -13.78 -10.47 -23.23
CA GLY A 60 -12.91 -11.11 -22.23
C GLY A 60 -11.43 -10.86 -22.49
N ALA A 61 -10.99 -10.95 -23.74
CA ALA A 61 -9.57 -10.78 -24.10
C ALA A 61 -9.09 -9.32 -24.00
N GLU A 62 -9.98 -8.35 -24.27
CA GLU A 62 -9.65 -6.91 -24.17
C GLU A 62 -9.71 -6.41 -22.72
N ALA A 63 -10.66 -6.91 -21.92
CA ALA A 63 -10.72 -6.64 -20.49
C ALA A 63 -9.54 -7.27 -19.72
N GLU A 64 -9.03 -8.43 -20.14
CA GLU A 64 -7.80 -9.02 -19.59
C GLU A 64 -6.57 -8.16 -19.88
N ASP A 65 -6.42 -7.61 -21.10
CA ASP A 65 -5.27 -6.78 -21.45
C ASP A 65 -5.27 -5.45 -20.69
N GLU A 66 -6.44 -4.82 -20.55
CA GLU A 66 -6.60 -3.59 -19.78
C GLU A 66 -6.33 -3.82 -18.29
N ALA A 67 -6.87 -4.90 -17.69
CA ALA A 67 -6.59 -5.28 -16.30
C ALA A 67 -5.11 -5.64 -16.08
N LEU A 68 -4.45 -6.29 -17.05
CA LEU A 68 -3.04 -6.65 -16.99
C LEU A 68 -2.12 -5.43 -16.97
N HIS A 69 -2.45 -4.38 -17.72
CA HIS A 69 -1.71 -3.12 -17.71
C HIS A 69 -1.79 -2.43 -16.33
N HIS A 70 -2.91 -2.52 -15.63
CA HIS A 70 -3.07 -2.02 -14.26
C HIS A 70 -2.34 -2.87 -13.20
N LEU A 71 -2.17 -4.17 -13.43
CA LEU A 71 -1.41 -5.08 -12.56
C LEU A 71 0.10 -4.80 -12.59
N TYR A 72 0.67 -4.51 -13.76
CA TYR A 72 2.13 -4.35 -13.94
C TYR A 72 2.67 -3.00 -13.41
N TYR A 73 1.81 -2.01 -13.18
CA TYR A 73 2.19 -0.64 -12.80
C TYR A 73 2.22 -0.36 -11.30
N ARG A 74 2.37 -1.35 -10.40
CA ARG A 74 2.74 -1.03 -9.00
C ARG A 74 4.25 -0.79 -8.89
N LYS A 75 4.74 0.24 -9.59
CA LYS A 75 6.11 0.78 -9.48
C LYS A 75 6.46 1.14 -8.03
N SER A 76 5.45 1.44 -7.19
CA SER A 76 5.60 1.67 -5.75
C SER A 76 5.75 0.40 -4.88
N MET A 77 5.57 -0.81 -5.43
CA MET A 77 5.83 -2.08 -4.71
C MET A 77 7.22 -2.65 -4.93
N LYS A 78 7.99 -2.14 -5.90
CA LYS A 78 9.40 -2.48 -5.99
C LYS A 78 10.13 -1.71 -4.89
N GLY A 79 10.51 -2.44 -3.84
CA GLY A 79 11.34 -1.91 -2.77
C GLY A 79 12.62 -1.25 -3.31
N PRO A 80 13.26 -0.39 -2.52
CA PRO A 80 14.42 0.39 -2.97
C PRO A 80 15.50 -0.52 -3.58
N ASN A 81 16.05 -0.09 -4.71
CA ASN A 81 17.11 -0.82 -5.39
C ASN A 81 18.40 -0.80 -4.54
N LYS A 82 19.30 -1.76 -4.75
CA LYS A 82 20.59 -1.85 -4.07
C LYS A 82 21.39 -0.55 -4.12
N MET A 83 21.39 0.15 -5.25
CA MET A 83 22.05 1.45 -5.40
C MET A 83 21.42 2.54 -4.52
N GLU A 84 20.09 2.56 -4.41
CA GLU A 84 19.37 3.54 -3.58
C GLU A 84 19.64 3.29 -2.10
N LEU A 85 19.66 2.02 -1.69
CA LEU A 85 20.04 1.61 -0.33
C LEU A 85 21.48 2.04 0.00
N GLN A 86 22.43 1.84 -0.92
CA GLN A 86 23.82 2.29 -0.74
C GLN A 86 23.94 3.82 -0.67
N SER A 87 23.19 4.55 -1.51
CA SER A 87 23.15 6.02 -1.47
C SER A 87 22.56 6.54 -0.16
N ALA A 88 21.47 5.93 0.32
CA ALA A 88 20.86 6.23 1.61
C ALA A 88 21.85 5.98 2.77
N LEU A 89 22.58 4.86 2.74
CA LEU A 89 23.60 4.54 3.72
C LEU A 89 24.72 5.60 3.75
N GLY A 90 25.19 6.05 2.60
CA GLY A 90 26.17 7.14 2.51
C GLY A 90 25.66 8.46 3.12
N LYS A 91 24.38 8.81 2.90
CA LYS A 91 23.76 10.00 3.51
C LYS A 91 23.65 9.88 5.03
N LEU A 92 23.27 8.70 5.54
CA LEU A 92 23.18 8.43 6.97
C LEU A 92 24.55 8.49 7.64
N MET A 93 25.59 7.94 7.01
CA MET A 93 26.96 7.99 7.53
C MET A 93 27.48 9.44 7.63
N LYS A 94 27.25 10.27 6.61
CA LYS A 94 27.58 11.71 6.66
C LYS A 94 26.81 12.42 7.78
N THR A 95 25.54 12.07 7.97
CA THR A 95 24.70 12.64 9.03
C THR A 95 25.20 12.23 10.42
N LEU A 96 25.57 10.97 10.60
CA LEU A 96 26.17 10.45 11.82
C LEU A 96 27.45 11.22 12.15
N SER A 97 28.40 11.33 11.21
CA SER A 97 29.65 12.06 11.44
C SER A 97 29.44 13.54 11.76
N ARG A 98 28.43 14.17 11.15
CA ARG A 98 28.07 15.57 11.46
C ARG A 98 27.48 15.70 12.87
N LEU A 99 26.64 14.75 13.28
CA LEU A 99 26.06 14.73 14.63
C LEU A 99 27.14 14.47 15.68
N GLU A 100 27.97 13.45 15.49
CA GLU A 100 29.06 13.10 16.43
C GLU A 100 30.09 14.22 16.61
N LYS A 101 30.35 15.02 15.55
CA LYS A 101 31.21 16.22 15.64
C LYS A 101 30.58 17.34 16.46
N LYS A 102 29.26 17.50 16.42
CA LYS A 102 28.54 18.57 17.12
C LYS A 102 28.29 18.20 18.57
N ASP A 103 27.79 16.99 18.80
CA ASP A 103 27.47 16.45 20.11
C ASP A 103 27.51 14.91 20.06
N LYS A 104 28.39 14.33 20.86
CA LYS A 104 28.62 12.87 20.91
C LYS A 104 27.43 12.09 21.46
N ASN A 105 26.56 12.74 22.24
CA ASN A 105 25.41 12.10 22.90
C ASN A 105 24.07 12.60 22.34
N HIS A 106 24.08 13.16 21.14
CA HIS A 106 22.88 13.70 20.51
C HIS A 106 21.78 12.64 20.38
N ALA A 107 20.55 12.96 20.79
CA ALA A 107 19.42 12.03 20.86
C ALA A 107 19.08 11.32 19.53
N LYS A 108 19.47 11.91 18.38
CA LYS A 108 19.29 11.33 17.03
C LYS A 108 20.36 10.31 16.63
N ILE A 109 21.48 10.19 17.35
CA ILE A 109 22.54 9.23 17.01
C ILE A 109 22.02 7.78 17.06
N PRO A 110 21.29 7.35 18.12
CA PRO A 110 20.71 6.02 18.17
C PRO A 110 19.71 5.75 17.03
N GLU A 111 18.95 6.78 16.63
CA GLU A 111 18.00 6.70 15.52
C GLU A 111 18.69 6.47 14.17
N VAL A 112 19.71 7.27 13.87
CA VAL A 112 20.48 7.15 12.62
C VAL A 112 21.16 5.78 12.55
N ARG A 113 21.71 5.30 13.66
CA ARG A 113 22.32 3.96 13.76
C ARG A 113 21.30 2.84 13.53
N HIS A 114 20.08 2.98 14.06
CA HIS A 114 18.98 2.06 13.79
C HIS A 114 18.62 1.95 12.31
N TYR A 115 18.48 3.08 11.60
CA TYR A 115 18.21 3.05 10.17
C TYR A 115 19.36 2.45 9.36
N MET A 116 20.61 2.69 9.75
CA MET A 116 21.77 2.04 9.11
C MET A 116 21.70 0.52 9.26
N ILE A 117 21.39 0.00 10.45
CA ILE A 117 21.22 -1.45 10.71
C ILE A 117 20.16 -2.04 9.78
N GLN A 118 19.00 -1.39 9.65
CA GLN A 118 17.92 -1.86 8.78
C GLN A 118 18.36 -1.93 7.31
N ILE A 119 19.14 -0.96 6.84
CA ILE A 119 19.67 -0.96 5.47
C ILE A 119 20.69 -2.09 5.28
N TYR A 120 21.59 -2.34 6.23
CA TYR A 120 22.53 -3.46 6.14
C TYR A 120 21.80 -4.81 6.04
N ARG A 121 20.74 -5.01 6.83
CA ARG A 121 19.87 -6.20 6.73
C ARG A 121 19.22 -6.31 5.35
N LYS A 122 18.69 -5.21 4.80
CA LYS A 122 18.10 -5.20 3.44
C LYS A 122 19.12 -5.45 2.32
N LEU A 123 20.39 -5.14 2.56
CA LEU A 123 21.49 -5.42 1.63
C LEU A 123 22.05 -6.85 1.75
N GLY A 124 21.60 -7.63 2.74
CA GLY A 124 22.08 -8.99 3.01
C GLY A 124 23.37 -9.05 3.85
N ASP A 125 23.86 -7.92 4.37
CA ASP A 125 25.04 -7.89 5.24
C ASP A 125 24.63 -8.06 6.72
N GLU A 126 24.27 -9.29 7.06
CA GLU A 126 23.86 -9.62 8.42
C GLU A 126 25.00 -9.48 9.45
N THR A 127 26.24 -9.72 9.03
CA THR A 127 27.40 -9.68 9.93
C THR A 127 27.65 -8.26 10.45
N THR A 128 27.66 -7.27 9.54
CA THR A 128 27.80 -5.87 9.90
C THR A 128 26.57 -5.37 10.65
N ALA A 129 25.37 -5.80 10.27
CA ALA A 129 24.15 -5.43 10.98
C ALA A 129 24.19 -5.86 12.45
N ARG A 130 24.51 -7.13 12.73
CA ARG A 130 24.61 -7.64 14.11
C ARG A 130 25.72 -6.97 14.92
N ALA A 131 26.86 -6.63 14.28
CA ALA A 131 27.91 -5.87 14.94
C ALA A 131 27.42 -4.46 15.35
N LYS A 132 26.72 -3.78 14.45
CA LYS A 132 26.16 -2.44 14.69
C LYS A 132 25.03 -2.44 15.71
N GLU A 133 24.26 -3.52 15.79
CA GLU A 133 23.24 -3.72 16.84
C GLU A 133 23.88 -3.80 18.22
N LYS A 134 24.95 -4.60 18.38
CA LYS A 134 25.70 -4.68 19.64
C LYS A 134 26.30 -3.32 20.03
N GLU A 135 26.85 -2.59 19.06
CA GLU A 135 27.34 -1.22 19.28
C GLU A 135 26.22 -0.28 19.76
N LEU A 136 25.04 -0.34 19.13
CA LEU A 136 23.90 0.51 19.49
C LEU A 136 23.42 0.24 20.92
N ILE A 137 23.32 -1.03 21.31
CA ILE A 137 22.94 -1.44 22.67
C ILE A 137 23.98 -0.98 23.70
N ALA A 138 25.27 -1.05 23.35
CA ALA A 138 26.35 -0.59 24.24
C ALA A 138 26.36 0.93 24.43
N ILE A 139 26.05 1.71 23.38
CA ILE A 139 26.10 3.18 23.41
C ILE A 139 24.86 3.78 24.07
N ALA A 140 23.67 3.23 23.78
CA ALA A 140 22.41 3.83 24.22
C ALA A 140 21.36 2.76 24.60
N PRO A 141 21.61 1.97 25.66
CA PRO A 141 20.73 0.84 26.04
C PRO A 141 19.30 1.31 26.36
N GLU A 142 19.15 2.49 26.94
CA GLU A 142 17.84 3.05 27.32
C GLU A 142 17.04 3.63 26.15
N SER A 143 17.68 3.79 24.98
CA SER A 143 17.02 4.34 23.80
C SER A 143 15.92 3.41 23.30
N LYS A 144 14.80 3.99 22.86
CA LYS A 144 13.70 3.25 22.20
C LYS A 144 14.21 2.37 21.04
N TRP A 145 15.27 2.81 20.36
CA TRP A 145 15.87 2.12 19.24
C TRP A 145 16.75 0.93 19.64
N ALA A 146 17.41 1.00 20.80
CA ALA A 146 18.19 -0.13 21.33
C ALA A 146 17.28 -1.21 21.92
N LYS A 147 16.17 -0.82 22.56
CA LYS A 147 15.15 -1.74 23.07
C LYS A 147 14.53 -2.62 21.98
N ALA A 148 14.49 -2.15 20.74
CA ALA A 148 14.05 -2.95 19.59
C ALA A 148 14.95 -4.16 19.29
N TYR A 149 16.19 -4.16 19.81
CA TYR A 149 17.18 -5.22 19.60
C TYR A 149 17.60 -5.91 20.91
N ALA A 150 17.04 -5.49 22.04
CA ALA A 150 17.32 -6.13 23.33
C ALA A 150 16.78 -7.58 23.31
N PRO A 151 17.52 -8.55 23.88
CA PRO A 151 16.98 -9.88 24.09
C PRO A 151 15.74 -9.77 24.99
N LYS A 152 14.63 -10.35 24.53
CA LYS A 152 13.42 -10.52 25.34
C LYS A 152 13.63 -11.56 26.43
#